data_AF-A0A2J6QS15-F1
#
_entry.id   AF-A0A2J6QS15-F1
#
_cell.length_a   1.000
_cell.length_b   1.000
_cell.length_c   1.000
_cell.angle_alpha   90.00
_cell.angle_beta   90.00
_cell.angle_gamma   90.00
#
_symmetry.space_group_name_H-M   'P 1'
#
loop_
_entity.id
_entity.type
_entity.pdbx_description
1 polymer ?
#
loop_
_entity_poly.entity_id
_entity_poly.type
_entity_poly.pdbx_seq_one_letter_code
_entity_poly.pdbx_strand_id
1 'polypeptide(L)' 'PLAKFPGPKLNAISPIPGIRSLLRGRIAFDNKLLHDKYGPVVRVSPTELHFNSLQAWDDIYGHRPGRPNFQKD' A
#
# COMPACT_ATOMS: atom_id res chain seq x y z
N PRO A 1 2.07 -13.76 -7.95
CA PRO A 1 2.88 -12.56 -7.61
C PRO A 1 2.08 -11.26 -7.77
N LEU A 2 1.74 -10.59 -6.66
CA LEU A 2 0.99 -9.31 -6.48
C LEU A 2 -0.33 -9.07 -7.24
N ALA A 3 -0.56 -9.74 -8.37
CA ALA A 3 -1.75 -9.68 -9.20
C ALA A 3 -3.02 -10.24 -8.55
N LYS A 4 -2.86 -11.05 -7.49
CA LYS A 4 -3.96 -11.61 -6.69
C LYS A 4 -4.64 -10.57 -5.80
N PHE A 5 -3.99 -9.45 -5.51
CA PHE A 5 -4.54 -8.41 -4.64
C PHE A 5 -5.43 -7.46 -5.44
N PRO A 6 -6.59 -7.07 -4.90
CA PRO A 6 -7.55 -6.25 -5.64
C PRO A 6 -6.99 -4.85 -5.90
N GLY A 7 -7.39 -4.23 -7.02
CA GLY A 7 -6.99 -2.87 -7.38
C GLY A 7 -7.27 -2.52 -8.84
N PRO A 8 -7.11 -1.23 -9.22
CA PRO A 8 -7.31 -0.79 -10.60
C PRO A 8 -6.37 -1.49 -11.58
N LYS A 9 -6.87 -1.84 -12.77
CA LYS A 9 -6.04 -2.44 -13.83
C LYS A 9 -4.85 -1.56 -14.24
N LEU A 10 -5.01 -0.24 -14.20
CA LEU A 10 -3.91 0.69 -14.49
C LEU A 10 -2.77 0.55 -13.47
N ASN A 11 -3.10 0.37 -12.19
CA ASN A 11 -2.12 0.15 -11.12
C ASN A 11 -1.46 -1.23 -11.23
N ALA A 12 -2.02 -2.17 -11.99
CA ALA A 12 -1.38 -3.45 -12.29
C ALA A 12 -0.30 -3.34 -13.38
N ILE A 13 -0.38 -2.31 -14.21
CA ILE A 13 0.50 -2.13 -15.38
C ILE A 13 1.55 -1.05 -15.10
N SER A 14 1.19 0.00 -14.35
CA SER A 14 2.07 1.17 -14.16
C SER A 14 1.82 1.90 -12.83
N PRO A 15 2.86 2.48 -12.21
CA PRO A 15 2.74 3.38 -11.05
C PRO A 15 2.25 4.79 -11.41
N ILE A 16 2.11 5.12 -12.70
CA ILE A 16 1.72 6.47 -13.19
C ILE A 16 0.46 7.02 -12.49
N PRO A 17 -0.62 6.25 -12.25
CA PRO A 17 -1.80 6.78 -11.55
C PRO A 17 -1.47 7.32 -10.16
N GLY A 18 -0.65 6.59 -9.39
CA GLY A 18 -0.19 7.02 -8.06
C GLY A 18 0.68 8.27 -8.14
N ILE A 19 1.59 8.35 -9.11
CA ILE A 19 2.44 9.53 -9.34
C ILE A 19 1.57 10.75 -9.68
N ARG A 20 0.54 10.58 -10.52
CA ARG A 20 -0.39 11.68 -10.85
C ARG A 20 -1.17 12.15 -9.64
N SER A 21 -1.62 11.25 -8.77
CA SER A 21 -2.28 11.61 -7.51
C SER A 21 -1.33 12.30 -6.53
N LEU A 22 -0.07 11.88 -6.50
CA LEU A 22 0.99 12.51 -5.70
C LEU A 22 1.24 13.96 -6.16
N LEU A 23 1.44 14.17 -7.46
CA LEU A 23 1.66 15.50 -8.03
C LEU A 23 0.46 16.44 -7.85
N ARG A 24 -0.75 15.89 -7.74
CA ARG A 24 -1.97 16.63 -7.44
C ARG A 24 -2.19 16.89 -5.93
N GLY A 25 -1.32 16.36 -5.06
CA GLY A 25 -1.49 16.44 -3.60
C GLY A 25 -2.68 15.65 -3.08
N ARG A 26 -3.18 14.66 -3.84
CA ARG A 26 -4.42 13.94 -3.57
C ARG A 26 -4.22 12.46 -3.23
N ILE A 27 -2.98 12.00 -3.12
CA ILE A 27 -2.65 10.58 -2.92
C ILE A 27 -3.39 9.93 -1.74
N ALA A 28 -3.53 10.63 -0.62
CA ALA A 28 -4.23 10.10 0.56
C ALA A 28 -5.73 9.90 0.31
N PHE A 29 -6.39 10.86 -0.35
CA PHE A 29 -7.81 10.77 -0.70
C PHE A 29 -8.06 9.68 -1.73
N ASP A 30 -7.20 9.59 -2.75
CA ASP A 30 -7.34 8.60 -3.80
C ASP A 30 -7.07 7.19 -3.25
N ASN A 31 -6.09 7.02 -2.34
CA ASN A 31 -5.87 5.76 -1.62
C ASN A 31 -7.06 5.40 -0.74
N LYS A 32 -7.68 6.37 -0.04
CA LYS A 32 -8.91 6.11 0.72
C LYS A 32 -10.02 5.57 -0.19
N LEU A 33 -10.27 6.22 -1.33
CA LEU A 33 -11.30 5.76 -2.29
C LEU A 33 -11.02 4.35 -2.82
N LEU A 34 -9.74 4.03 -3.03
CA LEU A 34 -9.32 2.69 -3.41
C LEU A 34 -9.63 1.66 -2.30
N HIS A 35 -9.35 1.99 -1.05
CA HIS A 35 -9.66 1.14 0.09
C HIS A 35 -11.17 0.98 0.33
N ASP A 36 -11.95 2.05 0.15
CA ASP A 36 -13.42 2.01 0.26
C ASP A 36 -14.02 1.03 -0.77
N LYS A 37 -13.38 0.88 -1.94
CA LYS A 37 -13.86 0.01 -3.04
C LYS A 37 -13.32 -1.42 -3.00
N TYR A 38 -12.04 -1.59 -2.71
CA TYR A 38 -11.33 -2.87 -2.86
C TYR A 38 -11.02 -3.55 -1.53
N GLY A 39 -11.25 -2.86 -0.40
CA GLY A 39 -11.03 -3.38 0.93
C GLY A 39 -9.66 -3.04 1.51
N PRO A 40 -9.20 -3.76 2.55
CA PRO A 40 -8.12 -3.31 3.40
C PRO A 40 -6.71 -3.39 2.79
N VAL A 41 -6.57 -4.13 1.68
CA VAL A 41 -5.32 -4.29 0.94
C VAL A 41 -5.58 -3.99 -0.52
N VAL A 42 -4.90 -2.98 -1.06
CA VAL A 42 -5.11 -2.55 -2.45
C VAL A 42 -3.79 -2.41 -3.18
N ARG A 43 -3.81 -2.78 -4.46
CA ARG A 43 -2.66 -2.61 -5.36
C ARG A 43 -2.59 -1.17 -5.87
N VAL A 44 -1.47 -0.52 -5.59
CA VAL A 44 -1.19 0.87 -6.02
C VAL A 44 -0.16 0.95 -7.15
N SER A 45 0.65 -0.09 -7.32
CA SER A 45 1.68 -0.22 -8.35
C SER A 45 1.87 -1.71 -8.72
N PRO A 46 2.48 -2.06 -9.87
CA PRO A 46 2.76 -3.46 -10.21
C PRO A 46 3.56 -4.20 -9.14
N THR A 47 4.37 -3.46 -8.38
CA THR A 47 5.29 -4.00 -7.36
C THR A 47 4.93 -3.59 -5.93
N GLU A 48 3.86 -2.81 -5.70
CA GLU A 48 3.56 -2.25 -4.38
C GLU A 48 2.08 -2.41 -4.00
N LEU A 49 1.87 -2.62 -2.69
CA LEU A 49 0.55 -2.67 -2.06
C LEU A 49 0.44 -1.57 -1.02
N HIS A 50 -0.78 -1.07 -0.88
CA HIS A 50 -1.16 -0.16 0.19
C HIS A 50 -2.09 -0.89 1.17
N PHE A 51 -1.82 -0.70 2.45
CA PHE A 51 -2.53 -1.34 3.56
C PHE A 51 -3.17 -0.26 4.43
N ASN A 52 -4.38 -0.51 4.92
CA ASN A 52 -5.08 0.41 5.84
C ASN A 52 -5.59 -0.26 7.12
N SER A 53 -5.15 -1.48 7.42
CA SER A 53 -5.59 -2.25 8.60
C SER A 53 -4.59 -2.14 9.75
N LEU A 54 -5.10 -2.14 10.99
CA LEU A 54 -4.28 -2.20 12.21
C LEU A 54 -3.36 -3.43 12.24
N GLN A 55 -3.88 -4.60 11.86
CA GLN A 55 -3.09 -5.83 11.80
C GLN A 55 -1.86 -5.68 10.90
N ALA A 56 -2.01 -5.08 9.72
CA ALA A 56 -0.88 -4.85 8.82
C ALA A 56 0.14 -3.86 9.42
N TRP A 57 -0.28 -2.91 10.25
CA TRP A 57 0.64 -2.03 10.94
C TRP A 57 1.50 -2.82 11.93
N ASP A 58 0.90 -3.69 12.74
CA ASP A 58 1.62 -4.58 13.65
C ASP A 58 2.50 -5.60 12.90
N ASP A 59 2.04 -6.17 11.80
CA ASP A 59 2.82 -7.15 11.03
C ASP A 59 4.03 -6.51 10.32
N ILE A 60 3.87 -5.28 9.82
CA ILE A 60 4.91 -4.57 9.06
C ILE A 60 5.90 -3.90 10.01
N TYR A 61 5.38 -3.14 10.98
CA TYR A 61 6.15 -2.25 11.87
C TYR A 61 6.24 -2.75 13.31
N GLY A 62 5.42 -3.71 13.72
CA GLY A 62 5.45 -4.27 15.07
C GLY A 62 6.71 -5.10 15.34
N HIS A 63 6.86 -5.46 16.61
CA HIS A 63 8.06 -6.11 17.09
C HIS A 63 8.16 -7.54 16.54
N ARG A 64 9.26 -7.84 15.85
CA ARG A 64 9.49 -9.17 15.25
C ARG A 64 10.24 -10.06 16.25
N PRO A 65 9.60 -11.07 16.87
CA PRO A 65 10.32 -11.98 17.74
C PRO A 65 11.41 -12.70 16.95
N GLY A 66 12.64 -12.66 17.45
CA GLY A 66 13.79 -13.34 16.85
C GLY A 66 14.56 -12.58 15.76
N ARG A 67 14.24 -11.30 15.48
CA ARG A 67 15.13 -10.42 14.71
C ARG A 67 15.65 -9.29 15.60
N PRO A 68 16.96 -8.96 15.54
CA PRO A 68 17.45 -7.78 16.23
C PRO A 68 16.72 -6.54 15.72
N ASN A 69 16.32 -5.67 16.64
CA ASN A 69 15.78 -4.36 16.28
C ASN A 69 16.82 -3.59 15.45
N PHE A 70 16.35 -2.73 14.54
CA PHE A 70 17.23 -1.74 13.92
C PHE A 70 17.96 -0.96 15.02
N GLN A 71 19.29 -0.89 14.93
CA GLN A 71 20.09 -0.08 15.84
C GLN A 71 19.62 1.37 15.70
N LYS A 72 19.34 2.02 16.83
CA LYS A 72 19.14 3.47 16.85
C LYS A 72 20.52 4.10 16.90
N ASP A 73 20.82 4.92 15.89
CA ASP A 73 21.94 5.85 15.89
C ASP A 73 21.68 7.03 16.85
#